data_AF-A0AAD4D933-F1
#
_entry.id   AF-A0AAD4D933-F1
#
_cell.length_a   1.000
_cell.length_b   1.000
_cell.length_c   1.000
_cell.angle_alpha   90.00
_cell.angle_beta   90.00
_cell.angle_gamma   90.00
#
_symmetry.space_group_name_H-M   'P 1'
#
loop_
_entity.id
_entity.type
_entity.pdbx_description
1 polymer ?
#
loop_
_entity_poly.entity_id
_entity_poly.type
_entity_poly.pdbx_seq_one_letter_code
_entity_poly.pdbx_strand_id
1 'polypeptide(L)'
;MHKHLISRSQKSSDPHLVLGVYDTITDTLVPKMDHLSCFAPGLLALGAKVLNRPKDMTTARGLMETCFMSYQYSATGLGADEIAFLRPEFSKGKEFEMLPGGSGFYVIDPEYALRPEIIESLFILYRTTGDSKYQEYAWEIVQAIEKHCRTKDGYSGLVNVMDASQGLTDTMPSHFISQTLKYLYLIFDDPETTSLDDYIFNTEGHLFKYPIS
;
A
#
# COMPACT_ATOMS: atom_id res chain seq x y z
N MET A 1 -0.41 -13.22 -12.89
CA MET A 1 -0.83 -12.72 -11.56
C MET A 1 -2.07 -13.45 -11.03
N HIS A 2 -3.28 -13.21 -11.58
CA HIS A 2 -4.56 -13.79 -11.07
C HIS A 2 -4.59 -15.29 -10.82
N LYS A 3 -3.90 -16.08 -11.65
CA LYS A 3 -3.95 -17.55 -11.56
C LYS A 3 -3.04 -18.12 -10.46
N HIS A 4 -1.98 -17.41 -10.09
CA HIS A 4 -0.87 -18.01 -9.33
C HIS A 4 -0.40 -17.18 -8.13
N LEU A 5 -0.58 -15.86 -8.15
CA LEU A 5 -0.01 -14.96 -7.13
C LEU A 5 -1.08 -14.31 -6.24
N ILE A 6 -2.31 -14.19 -6.74
CA ILE A 6 -3.42 -13.64 -5.97
C ILE A 6 -4.11 -14.79 -5.23
N SER A 7 -4.17 -14.68 -3.92
CA SER A 7 -4.88 -15.62 -3.05
C SER A 7 -5.78 -14.89 -2.07
N ARG A 8 -6.55 -15.62 -1.27
CA ARG A 8 -7.40 -15.06 -0.20
C ARG A 8 -6.82 -15.41 1.16
N SER A 9 -7.01 -14.53 2.14
CA SER A 9 -6.77 -14.86 3.56
C SER A 9 -7.72 -15.99 4.01
N GLN A 10 -7.31 -16.83 4.96
CA GLN A 10 -8.00 -18.09 5.28
C GLN A 10 -9.20 -17.96 6.25
N LYS A 11 -9.52 -16.78 6.81
CA LYS A 11 -10.67 -16.62 7.72
C LYS A 11 -11.98 -16.41 6.94
N SER A 12 -13.01 -17.19 7.27
CA SER A 12 -14.19 -17.39 6.40
C SER A 12 -15.21 -16.24 6.35
N SER A 13 -14.99 -15.14 7.06
CA SER A 13 -15.96 -14.03 7.16
C SER A 13 -15.51 -12.71 6.54
N ASP A 14 -14.22 -12.55 6.17
CA ASP A 14 -13.75 -11.45 5.32
C ASP A 14 -12.49 -11.85 4.53
N PRO A 15 -12.57 -12.06 3.19
CA PRO A 15 -11.49 -12.67 2.42
C PRO A 15 -10.62 -11.61 1.72
N HIS A 16 -9.77 -10.92 2.47
CA HIS A 16 -8.75 -10.01 1.93
C HIS A 16 -7.90 -10.68 0.85
N LEU A 17 -7.63 -9.96 -0.25
CA LEU A 17 -6.80 -10.46 -1.34
C LEU A 17 -5.32 -10.28 -0.99
N VAL A 18 -4.53 -11.32 -1.17
CA VAL A 18 -3.10 -11.30 -0.90
C VAL A 18 -2.35 -11.45 -2.22
N LEU A 19 -1.45 -10.52 -2.53
CA LEU A 19 -0.46 -10.68 -3.58
C LEU A 19 0.77 -11.35 -2.98
N GLY A 20 0.80 -12.68 -3.00
CA GLY A 20 1.87 -13.46 -2.39
C GLY A 20 3.14 -13.51 -3.22
N VAL A 21 4.24 -13.87 -2.57
CA VAL A 21 5.55 -14.12 -3.18
C VAL A 21 5.61 -15.57 -3.63
N TYR A 22 6.02 -15.83 -4.87
CA TYR A 22 6.26 -17.18 -5.35
C TYR A 22 7.71 -17.57 -5.15
N ASP A 23 7.95 -18.55 -4.29
CA ASP A 23 9.27 -19.12 -4.07
C ASP A 23 9.50 -20.24 -5.10
N THR A 24 10.40 -19.98 -6.06
CA THR A 24 10.74 -20.92 -7.13
C THR A 24 11.60 -22.09 -6.68
N ILE A 25 12.24 -22.00 -5.51
CA ILE A 25 13.05 -23.07 -4.95
C ILE A 25 12.13 -24.12 -4.31
N THR A 26 11.12 -23.66 -3.57
CA THR A 26 10.16 -24.55 -2.90
C THR A 26 8.91 -24.84 -3.73
N ASP A 27 8.72 -24.13 -4.85
CA ASP A 27 7.51 -24.18 -5.69
C ASP A 27 6.24 -23.82 -4.91
N THR A 28 6.36 -22.87 -3.95
CA THR A 28 5.27 -22.49 -3.05
C THR A 28 4.93 -21.01 -3.12
N LEU A 29 3.64 -20.71 -2.92
CA LEU A 29 3.17 -19.34 -2.73
C LEU A 29 3.23 -18.98 -1.24
N VAL A 30 4.15 -18.08 -0.91
CA VAL A 30 4.28 -17.50 0.42
C VAL A 30 3.31 -16.32 0.53
N PRO A 31 2.38 -16.32 1.50
CA PRO A 31 1.39 -15.25 1.65
C PRO A 31 1.98 -14.04 2.40
N LYS A 32 3.12 -13.53 1.92
CA LYS A 32 3.80 -12.32 2.38
C LYS A 32 3.47 -11.17 1.43
N MET A 33 3.27 -9.98 1.97
CA MET A 33 3.15 -8.73 1.22
C MET A 33 4.05 -7.67 1.82
N ASP A 34 4.87 -7.08 0.96
CA ASP A 34 5.71 -5.94 1.31
C ASP A 34 4.94 -4.64 1.01
N HIS A 35 5.27 -3.54 1.68
CA HIS A 35 4.75 -2.21 1.36
C HIS A 35 4.99 -1.88 -0.12
N LEU A 36 6.15 -2.28 -0.64
CA LEU A 36 6.49 -2.17 -2.05
C LEU A 36 5.47 -2.83 -2.98
N SER A 37 4.80 -3.91 -2.56
CA SER A 37 3.79 -4.60 -3.37
C SER A 37 2.49 -3.79 -3.52
N CYS A 38 2.29 -2.77 -2.67
CA CYS A 38 1.08 -1.95 -2.65
C CYS A 38 0.99 -0.93 -3.78
N PHE A 39 1.92 -0.92 -4.76
CA PHE A 39 1.76 -0.22 -6.04
C PHE A 39 0.85 -0.99 -7.01
N ALA A 40 0.77 -2.32 -6.84
CA ALA A 40 0.06 -3.20 -7.75
C ALA A 40 -1.45 -2.91 -7.89
N PRO A 41 -2.19 -2.50 -6.84
CA PRO A 41 -3.57 -2.03 -6.97
C PRO A 41 -3.71 -0.89 -7.99
N GLY A 42 -2.88 0.15 -7.90
CA GLY A 42 -2.87 1.27 -8.84
C GLY A 42 -2.60 0.83 -10.27
N LEU A 43 -1.57 -0.02 -10.45
CA LEU A 43 -1.25 -0.59 -11.76
C LEU A 43 -2.42 -1.38 -12.38
N LEU A 44 -3.07 -2.23 -11.58
CA LEU A 44 -4.24 -3.00 -12.03
C LEU A 44 -5.45 -2.11 -12.33
N ALA A 45 -5.69 -1.07 -11.53
CA ALA A 45 -6.77 -0.11 -11.74
C ALA A 45 -6.58 0.68 -13.04
N LEU A 46 -5.36 1.16 -13.30
CA LEU A 46 -5.01 1.86 -14.53
C LEU A 46 -5.20 0.95 -15.75
N GLY A 47 -4.64 -0.26 -15.71
CA GLY A 47 -4.81 -1.25 -16.79
C GLY A 47 -6.27 -1.67 -17.00
N ALA A 48 -7.05 -1.76 -15.92
CA ALA A 48 -8.48 -2.07 -16.00
C ALA A 48 -9.28 -0.98 -16.74
N LYS A 49 -9.00 0.31 -16.47
CA LYS A 49 -9.62 1.44 -17.15
C LYS A 49 -9.20 1.49 -18.62
N VAL A 50 -7.90 1.46 -18.91
CA VAL A 50 -7.36 1.61 -20.28
C VAL A 50 -7.73 0.45 -21.20
N LEU A 51 -7.71 -0.78 -20.69
CA LEU A 51 -7.93 -2.00 -21.50
C LEU A 51 -9.35 -2.57 -21.39
N ASN A 52 -10.25 -1.89 -20.67
CA ASN A 52 -11.62 -2.35 -20.38
C ASN A 52 -11.66 -3.76 -19.74
N ARG A 53 -10.91 -3.95 -18.64
CA ARG A 53 -10.75 -5.24 -17.94
C ARG A 53 -11.37 -5.18 -16.53
N PRO A 54 -12.70 -5.28 -16.39
CA PRO A 54 -13.38 -5.07 -15.11
C PRO A 54 -12.95 -6.03 -13.99
N LYS A 55 -12.52 -7.25 -14.33
CA LYS A 55 -11.96 -8.20 -13.36
C LYS A 55 -10.69 -7.67 -12.69
N ASP A 56 -9.84 -6.96 -13.42
CA ASP A 56 -8.61 -6.38 -12.88
C ASP A 56 -8.96 -5.24 -11.90
N MET A 57 -10.02 -4.47 -12.16
CA MET A 57 -10.52 -3.46 -11.22
C MET A 57 -11.04 -4.09 -9.92
N THR A 58 -11.77 -5.21 -10.00
CA THR A 58 -12.21 -5.93 -8.78
C THR A 58 -11.02 -6.37 -7.94
N THR A 59 -9.97 -6.88 -8.58
CA THR A 59 -8.75 -7.28 -7.88
C THR A 59 -7.98 -6.08 -7.33
N ALA A 60 -7.88 -4.99 -8.08
CA ALA A 60 -7.25 -3.75 -7.62
C ALA A 60 -7.88 -3.27 -6.31
N ARG A 61 -9.22 -3.16 -6.29
CA ARG A 61 -9.97 -2.78 -5.08
C ARG A 61 -9.70 -3.73 -3.93
N GLY A 62 -9.76 -5.04 -4.16
CA GLY A 62 -9.54 -6.02 -3.09
C GLY A 62 -8.11 -6.04 -2.54
N LEU A 63 -7.08 -5.83 -3.38
CA LEU A 63 -5.69 -5.71 -2.93
C LEU A 63 -5.44 -4.39 -2.19
N MET A 64 -6.11 -3.31 -2.62
CA MET A 64 -6.03 -2.01 -1.94
C MET A 64 -6.55 -2.09 -0.51
N GLU A 65 -7.70 -2.74 -0.28
CA GLU A 65 -8.20 -2.93 1.08
C GLU A 65 -7.18 -3.69 1.94
N THR A 66 -6.58 -4.77 1.42
CA THR A 66 -5.54 -5.52 2.13
C THR A 66 -4.31 -4.67 2.47
N CYS A 67 -3.85 -3.84 1.53
CA CYS A 67 -2.75 -2.91 1.77
C CYS A 67 -3.10 -1.90 2.86
N PHE A 68 -4.32 -1.37 2.86
CA PHE A 68 -4.74 -0.39 3.87
C PHE A 68 -4.94 -1.00 5.26
N MET A 69 -5.24 -2.31 5.35
CA MET A 69 -5.31 -2.98 6.65
C MET A 69 -4.03 -2.86 7.45
N SER A 70 -2.83 -2.89 6.83
CA SER A 70 -1.57 -2.77 7.58
C SER A 70 -1.48 -1.42 8.30
N TYR A 71 -2.04 -0.37 7.70
CA TYR A 71 -2.16 0.96 8.30
C TYR A 71 -3.19 0.97 9.42
N GLN A 72 -4.40 0.45 9.15
CA GLN A 72 -5.53 0.49 10.10
C GLN A 72 -5.28 -0.29 11.40
N TYR A 73 -4.57 -1.41 11.34
CA TYR A 73 -4.31 -2.26 12.51
C TYR A 73 -3.04 -1.88 13.28
N SER A 74 -2.26 -0.92 12.76
CA SER A 74 -1.10 -0.40 13.48
C SER A 74 -1.51 0.56 14.61
N ALA A 75 -0.66 0.70 15.62
CA ALA A 75 -0.92 1.65 16.72
C ALA A 75 -0.77 3.12 16.28
N THR A 76 -0.05 3.35 15.17
CA THR A 76 0.32 4.69 14.68
C THR A 76 -0.53 5.17 13.51
N GLY A 77 -1.32 4.29 12.90
CA GLY A 77 -1.99 4.57 11.63
C GLY A 77 -1.05 4.55 10.42
N LEU A 78 0.16 3.97 10.55
CA LEU A 78 1.16 3.81 9.49
C LEU A 78 1.36 2.32 9.17
N GLY A 79 1.55 1.99 7.89
CA GLY A 79 1.74 0.61 7.47
C GLY A 79 3.15 0.10 7.73
N ALA A 80 3.26 -1.15 8.16
CA ALA A 80 4.50 -1.90 8.27
C ALA A 80 5.14 -2.17 6.88
N ASP A 81 6.47 -2.29 6.81
CA ASP A 81 7.18 -2.59 5.56
C ASP A 81 6.90 -4.01 5.07
N GLU A 82 6.69 -4.96 5.97
CA GLU A 82 6.32 -6.33 5.59
C GLU A 82 5.25 -6.93 6.52
N ILE A 83 4.23 -7.54 5.91
CA ILE A 83 3.22 -8.34 6.61
C ILE A 83 3.11 -9.74 6.00
N ALA A 84 2.64 -10.71 6.79
CA ALA A 84 2.28 -12.02 6.26
C ALA A 84 0.98 -12.55 6.87
N PHE A 85 0.26 -13.31 6.06
CA PHE A 85 -1.02 -13.90 6.44
C PHE A 85 -0.81 -15.30 6.98
N LEU A 86 -1.60 -15.65 8.00
CA LEU A 86 -1.54 -17.00 8.55
C LEU A 86 -1.96 -18.03 7.51
N ARG A 87 -1.08 -19.02 7.30
CA ARG A 87 -1.39 -20.28 6.64
C ARG A 87 -0.85 -21.42 7.50
N PRO A 88 -1.65 -22.46 7.82
CA PRO A 88 -1.26 -23.60 8.67
C PRO A 88 0.06 -24.26 8.26
N GLU A 89 0.38 -24.24 6.97
CA GLU A 89 1.61 -24.79 6.40
C GLU A 89 2.86 -23.98 6.79
N PHE A 90 2.72 -22.66 7.01
CA PHE A 90 3.81 -21.72 7.31
C PHE A 90 3.85 -21.27 8.77
N SER A 91 2.84 -21.59 9.58
CA SER A 91 2.74 -21.24 11.01
C SER A 91 3.13 -22.38 11.96
N LYS A 92 3.65 -23.51 11.46
CA LYS A 92 4.18 -24.58 12.33
C LYS A 92 5.39 -24.09 13.13
N GLY A 93 5.23 -23.99 14.45
CA GLY A 93 6.33 -23.73 15.39
C GLY A 93 6.74 -22.25 15.52
N LYS A 94 5.98 -21.32 14.94
CA LYS A 94 6.21 -19.87 15.11
C LYS A 94 5.05 -19.27 15.90
N GLU A 95 5.35 -18.70 17.06
CA GLU A 95 4.43 -17.81 17.78
C GLU A 95 4.53 -16.44 17.12
N PHE A 96 3.47 -16.05 16.41
CA PHE A 96 3.33 -14.70 15.90
C PHE A 96 2.35 -13.96 16.80
N GLU A 97 2.72 -12.77 17.26
CA GLU A 97 1.77 -11.86 17.90
C GLU A 97 0.75 -11.42 16.85
N MET A 98 -0.42 -12.03 16.92
CA MET A 98 -1.55 -11.62 16.11
C MET A 98 -2.00 -10.23 16.56
N LEU A 99 -2.18 -9.32 15.59
CA LEU A 99 -2.71 -8.01 15.91
C LEU A 99 -4.11 -8.13 16.54
N PRO A 100 -4.48 -7.18 17.44
CA PRO A 100 -5.77 -7.19 18.12
C PRO A 100 -6.94 -7.36 17.14
N GLY A 101 -7.99 -8.07 17.59
CA GLY A 101 -9.19 -8.29 16.78
C GLY A 101 -9.09 -9.41 15.73
N GLY A 102 -7.96 -10.10 15.65
CA GLY A 102 -7.82 -11.26 14.78
C GLY A 102 -7.72 -10.91 13.29
N SER A 103 -6.97 -9.85 12.98
CA SER A 103 -6.68 -9.28 11.66
C SER A 103 -6.35 -10.27 10.53
N GLY A 104 -5.92 -11.50 10.88
CA GLY A 104 -5.59 -12.55 9.92
C GLY A 104 -4.18 -12.44 9.32
N PHE A 105 -3.41 -11.44 9.77
CA PHE A 105 -2.00 -11.25 9.43
C PHE A 105 -1.17 -10.89 10.66
N TYR A 106 0.15 -11.00 10.52
CA TYR A 106 1.15 -10.55 11.48
C TYR A 106 2.19 -9.68 10.79
N VAL A 107 2.84 -8.82 11.57
CA VAL A 107 3.91 -7.94 11.09
C VAL A 107 5.22 -8.74 11.06
N ILE A 108 5.96 -8.65 9.95
CA ILE A 108 7.31 -9.22 9.79
C ILE A 108 8.35 -8.12 10.01
N ASP A 109 8.19 -7.01 9.29
CA ASP A 109 9.05 -5.85 9.40
C ASP A 109 8.18 -4.63 9.77
N PRO A 110 8.29 -4.12 11.01
CA PRO A 110 7.44 -3.04 11.49
C PRO A 110 7.92 -1.65 11.07
N GLU A 111 9.02 -1.52 10.32
CA GLU A 111 9.53 -0.21 9.91
C GLU A 111 8.52 0.52 9.01
N TYR A 112 8.48 1.86 9.12
CA TYR A 112 7.84 2.73 8.13
C TYR A 112 8.86 3.67 7.50
N ALA A 113 9.24 3.39 6.26
CA ALA A 113 10.29 4.12 5.55
C ALA A 113 9.77 5.27 4.67
N LEU A 114 8.66 5.92 5.03
CA LEU A 114 8.06 7.05 4.28
C LEU A 114 7.71 6.72 2.81
N ARG A 115 7.42 5.44 2.53
CA ARG A 115 7.26 4.94 1.17
C ARG A 115 5.93 5.35 0.52
N PRO A 116 5.89 5.47 -0.82
CA PRO A 116 4.73 6.01 -1.53
C PRO A 116 3.71 4.97 -2.03
N GLU A 117 4.03 3.68 -2.07
CA GLU A 117 3.34 2.76 -3.00
C GLU A 117 1.83 2.63 -2.75
N ILE A 118 1.41 2.58 -1.48
CA ILE A 118 -0.01 2.57 -1.15
C ILE A 118 -0.70 3.89 -1.53
N ILE A 119 -0.03 5.02 -1.33
CA ILE A 119 -0.57 6.36 -1.60
C ILE A 119 -0.69 6.57 -3.11
N GLU A 120 0.28 6.08 -3.89
CA GLU A 120 0.19 6.02 -5.36
C GLU A 120 -1.06 5.25 -5.79
N SER A 121 -1.28 4.07 -5.21
CA SER A 121 -2.47 3.25 -5.50
C SER A 121 -3.77 3.94 -5.11
N LEU A 122 -3.83 4.61 -3.95
CA LEU A 122 -5.00 5.40 -3.52
C LEU A 122 -5.30 6.51 -4.51
N PHE A 123 -4.27 7.25 -4.94
CA PHE A 123 -4.39 8.31 -5.94
C PHE A 123 -4.95 7.76 -7.26
N ILE A 124 -4.36 6.70 -7.80
CA ILE A 124 -4.81 6.12 -9.08
C ILE A 124 -6.24 5.55 -8.95
N LEU A 125 -6.56 4.87 -7.86
CA LEU A 125 -7.90 4.34 -7.63
C LEU A 125 -8.94 5.45 -7.50
N TYR A 126 -8.63 6.55 -6.82
CA TYR A 126 -9.48 7.73 -6.79
C TYR A 126 -9.70 8.28 -8.21
N ARG A 127 -8.64 8.55 -8.96
CA ARG A 127 -8.73 9.13 -10.32
C ARG A 127 -9.43 8.21 -11.33
N THR A 128 -9.36 6.90 -11.15
CA THR A 128 -10.00 5.94 -12.07
C THR A 128 -11.44 5.60 -11.71
N THR A 129 -11.89 5.89 -10.48
CA THR A 129 -13.20 5.45 -9.98
C THR A 129 -14.09 6.54 -9.40
N GLY A 130 -13.53 7.68 -8.99
CA GLY A 130 -14.24 8.77 -8.31
C GLY A 130 -14.68 8.44 -6.88
N ASP A 131 -14.24 7.32 -6.31
CA ASP A 131 -14.66 6.84 -4.99
C ASP A 131 -13.91 7.59 -3.88
N SER A 132 -14.63 8.43 -3.12
CA SER A 132 -14.04 9.34 -2.12
C SER A 132 -13.38 8.63 -0.95
N LYS A 133 -13.68 7.34 -0.72
CA LYS A 133 -13.05 6.56 0.36
C LYS A 133 -11.52 6.54 0.25
N TYR A 134 -10.97 6.61 -0.96
CA TYR A 134 -9.52 6.62 -1.14
C TYR A 134 -8.88 7.95 -0.71
N GLN A 135 -9.63 9.06 -0.81
CA GLN A 135 -9.23 10.34 -0.24
C GLN A 135 -9.30 10.30 1.30
N GLU A 136 -10.32 9.64 1.86
CA GLU A 136 -10.43 9.44 3.32
C GLU A 136 -9.24 8.63 3.85
N TYR A 137 -8.90 7.51 3.20
CA TYR A 137 -7.72 6.70 3.54
C TYR A 137 -6.43 7.52 3.45
N ALA A 138 -6.24 8.30 2.37
CA ALA A 138 -5.07 9.17 2.24
C ALA A 138 -5.02 10.23 3.35
N TRP A 139 -6.15 10.78 3.77
CA TRP A 139 -6.22 11.76 4.84
C TRP A 139 -5.87 11.17 6.21
N GLU A 140 -6.25 9.93 6.48
CA GLU A 140 -5.78 9.20 7.67
C GLU A 140 -4.25 9.07 7.67
N ILE A 141 -3.66 8.73 6.52
CA ILE A 141 -2.21 8.61 6.35
C ILE A 141 -1.52 9.96 6.56
N VAL A 142 -2.05 11.07 6.02
CA VAL A 142 -1.50 12.43 6.24
C VAL A 142 -1.42 12.73 7.74
N GLN A 143 -2.52 12.49 8.47
CA GLN A 143 -2.58 12.76 9.90
C GLN A 143 -1.58 11.90 10.68
N ALA A 144 -1.43 10.63 10.30
CA ALA A 144 -0.46 9.72 10.90
C ALA A 144 0.99 10.17 10.66
N ILE A 145 1.33 10.54 9.41
CA ILE A 145 2.66 11.08 9.05
C ILE A 145 2.95 12.36 9.83
N GLU A 146 2.03 13.32 9.87
CA GLU A 146 2.22 14.58 10.61
C GLU A 146 2.45 14.35 12.10
N LYS A 147 1.75 13.37 12.69
CA LYS A 147 1.83 13.07 14.12
C LYS A 147 3.10 12.30 14.48
N HIS A 148 3.51 11.34 13.66
CA HIS A 148 4.52 10.35 14.04
C HIS A 148 5.86 10.53 13.32
N CYS A 149 5.89 11.15 12.15
CA CYS A 149 7.09 11.25 11.32
C CYS A 149 7.70 12.65 11.31
N ARG A 150 6.97 13.68 11.75
CA ARG A 150 7.44 15.06 11.67
C ARG A 150 8.54 15.37 12.68
N THR A 151 9.59 16.05 12.21
CA THR A 151 10.70 16.54 13.03
C THR A 151 10.77 18.07 12.97
N LYS A 152 11.77 18.66 13.64
CA LYS A 152 12.03 20.11 13.56
C LYS A 152 12.36 20.55 12.13
N ASP A 153 13.14 19.75 11.41
CA ASP A 153 13.78 20.14 10.15
C ASP A 153 13.23 19.38 8.93
N GLY A 154 12.26 18.48 9.12
CA GLY A 154 11.66 17.70 8.04
C GLY A 154 10.81 16.55 8.57
N TYR A 155 11.00 15.37 7.99
CA TYR A 155 10.31 14.14 8.36
C TYR A 155 11.31 12.99 8.47
N SER A 156 10.98 11.95 9.22
CA SER A 156 11.76 10.72 9.28
C SER A 156 10.82 9.52 9.31
N GLY A 157 11.31 8.38 8.82
CA GLY A 157 10.64 7.10 9.04
C GLY A 157 10.57 6.72 10.52
N LEU A 158 9.76 5.71 10.82
CA LEU A 158 9.53 5.18 12.16
C LEU A 158 10.11 3.78 12.27
N VAL A 159 10.81 3.48 13.39
CA VAL A 159 11.40 2.15 13.62
C VAL A 159 10.34 1.06 13.75
N ASN A 160 9.20 1.38 14.36
CA ASN A 160 8.15 0.41 14.62
C ASN A 160 6.75 1.05 14.62
N VAL A 161 5.93 0.74 13.61
CA VAL A 161 4.54 1.24 13.50
C VAL A 161 3.59 0.71 14.57
N MET A 162 3.97 -0.33 15.29
CA MET A 162 3.22 -0.87 16.43
C MET A 162 3.58 -0.17 17.75
N ASP A 163 4.74 0.48 17.81
CA ASP A 163 5.25 1.14 19.02
C ASP A 163 6.11 2.37 18.66
N ALA A 164 5.44 3.52 18.58
CA ALA A 164 6.10 4.79 18.28
C ALA A 164 7.16 5.20 19.32
N SER A 165 7.18 4.59 20.52
CA SER A 165 8.19 4.92 21.53
C SER A 165 9.59 4.44 21.16
N GLN A 166 9.71 3.54 20.18
CA GLN A 166 11.00 3.09 19.63
C GLN A 166 11.69 4.14 18.75
N GLY A 167 11.00 5.25 18.44
CA GLY A 167 11.59 6.42 17.82
C GLY A 167 11.73 6.34 16.30
N LEU A 168 12.45 7.33 15.77
CA LEU A 168 12.61 7.59 14.34
C LEU A 168 13.87 6.92 13.80
N THR A 169 13.86 6.59 12.51
CA THR A 169 15.02 5.99 11.81
C THR A 169 16.11 7.00 11.41
N ASP A 170 15.90 8.30 11.71
CA ASP A 170 16.76 9.43 11.33
C ASP A 170 17.10 9.47 9.83
N THR A 171 16.12 9.10 9.00
CA THR A 171 16.28 9.02 7.54
C THR A 171 15.07 9.61 6.83
N MET A 172 15.32 10.54 5.90
CA MET A 172 14.33 11.08 4.97
C MET A 172 14.75 10.81 3.53
N PRO A 173 14.25 9.72 2.91
CA PRO A 173 14.58 9.42 1.52
C PRO A 173 14.02 10.48 0.55
N SER A 174 14.68 10.68 -0.59
CA SER A 174 14.22 11.64 -1.61
C SER A 174 12.82 11.33 -2.16
N HIS A 175 12.44 10.05 -2.20
CA HIS A 175 11.12 9.62 -2.64
C HIS A 175 9.98 10.12 -1.76
N PHE A 176 10.24 10.48 -0.50
CA PHE A 176 9.22 11.11 0.33
C PHE A 176 8.72 12.42 -0.31
N ILE A 177 9.62 13.22 -0.87
CA ILE A 177 9.28 14.47 -1.54
C ILE A 177 8.79 14.21 -2.97
N SER A 178 9.50 13.38 -3.74
CA SER A 178 9.17 13.18 -5.15
C SER A 178 7.89 12.35 -5.36
N GLN A 179 7.52 11.49 -4.42
CA GLN A 179 6.41 10.56 -4.56
C GLN A 179 5.36 10.74 -3.45
N THR A 180 5.71 10.48 -2.19
CA THR A 180 4.75 10.42 -1.06
C THR A 180 3.95 11.72 -0.93
N LEU A 181 4.64 12.86 -0.76
CA LEU A 181 3.98 14.17 -0.65
C LEU A 181 3.26 14.57 -1.96
N LYS A 182 3.80 14.17 -3.12
CA LYS A 182 3.19 14.49 -4.41
C LYS A 182 1.85 13.79 -4.59
N TYR A 183 1.77 12.48 -4.35
CA TYR A 183 0.52 11.75 -4.48
C TYR A 183 -0.49 12.16 -3.40
N LEU A 184 -0.03 12.45 -2.17
CA LEU A 184 -0.88 13.04 -1.13
C LEU A 184 -1.42 14.41 -1.51
N TYR A 185 -0.67 15.23 -2.23
CA TYR A 185 -1.19 16.49 -2.76
C TYR A 185 -2.21 16.23 -3.89
N LEU A 186 -1.84 15.45 -4.90
CA LEU A 186 -2.62 15.25 -6.12
C LEU A 186 -3.95 14.53 -5.89
N ILE A 187 -4.06 13.68 -4.87
CA ILE A 187 -5.33 13.02 -4.56
C ILE A 187 -6.41 14.00 -4.08
N PHE A 188 -6.03 15.16 -3.52
CA PHE A 188 -6.95 16.23 -3.13
C PHE A 188 -7.01 17.39 -4.12
N ASP A 189 -6.09 17.45 -5.08
CA ASP A 189 -6.10 18.44 -6.15
C ASP A 189 -7.20 18.14 -7.19
N ASP A 190 -7.56 19.15 -7.98
CA ASP A 190 -8.55 19.04 -9.05
C ASP A 190 -8.16 17.90 -10.04
N PRO A 191 -9.10 17.00 -10.38
CA PRO A 191 -8.88 15.97 -11.39
C PRO A 191 -8.28 16.45 -12.71
N GLU A 192 -8.63 17.66 -13.15
CA GLU A 192 -8.26 18.21 -14.45
C GLU A 192 -6.84 18.79 -14.52
N THR A 193 -6.19 19.11 -13.38
CA THR A 193 -4.83 19.69 -13.38
C THR A 193 -3.76 18.67 -13.81
N THR A 194 -3.95 17.40 -13.41
CA THR A 194 -3.05 16.28 -13.67
C THR A 194 -3.86 15.04 -14.06
N SER A 195 -4.56 15.12 -15.19
CA SER A 195 -5.33 13.98 -15.70
C SER A 195 -4.41 12.80 -16.08
N LEU A 196 -4.80 11.59 -15.67
CA LEU A 196 -4.12 10.35 -16.07
C LEU A 196 -4.33 10.02 -17.56
N ASP A 197 -5.19 10.76 -18.26
CA ASP A 197 -5.38 10.63 -19.71
C ASP A 197 -4.37 11.51 -20.49
N ASP A 198 -3.80 12.54 -19.84
CA ASP A 198 -2.84 13.49 -20.45
C ASP A 198 -1.38 13.27 -20.01
N TYR A 199 -1.19 12.64 -18.84
CA TYR A 199 0.11 12.44 -18.24
C TYR A 199 0.35 11.01 -17.76
N ILE A 200 1.63 10.61 -17.79
CA ILE A 200 2.14 9.36 -17.24
C ILE A 200 3.20 9.64 -16.18
N PHE A 201 3.15 8.92 -15.08
CA PHE A 201 4.18 8.95 -14.04
C PHE A 201 5.22 7.87 -14.33
N ASN A 202 6.50 8.18 -14.16
CA ASN A 202 7.50 7.13 -14.01
C ASN A 202 7.45 6.54 -12.58
N THR A 203 8.23 5.49 -12.35
CA THR A 203 8.30 4.80 -11.05
C THR A 203 8.83 5.64 -9.87
N GLU A 204 9.29 6.86 -10.13
CA GLU A 204 9.78 7.81 -9.11
C GLU A 204 8.85 9.04 -8.97
N GLY A 205 7.59 8.91 -9.44
CA GLY A 205 6.56 9.94 -9.35
C GLY A 205 6.82 11.14 -10.25
N HIS A 206 7.72 11.06 -11.23
CA HIS A 206 7.97 12.16 -12.17
C HIS A 206 6.95 12.11 -13.32
N LEU A 207 6.31 13.25 -13.55
CA LEU A 207 5.23 13.42 -14.51
C LEU A 207 5.78 13.73 -15.91
N PHE A 208 5.32 12.98 -16.90
CA PHE A 208 5.59 13.22 -18.31
C PHE A 208 4.27 13.38 -19.05
N LYS A 209 4.19 14.37 -19.93
CA LYS A 209 3.01 14.55 -20.79
C LYS A 209 3.06 13.52 -21.92
N TYR A 210 1.91 12.91 -22.27
CA TYR A 210 1.84 12.06 -23.44
C TYR A 210 2.26 12.85 -24.70
N PRO A 211 2.97 12.22 -25.65
CA PRO A 211 3.18 12.83 -26.95
C PRO A 211 1.82 13.04 -27.61
N ILE A 212 1.53 14.28 -28.00
CA ILE A 212 0.32 14.63 -28.74
C ILE A 212 0.35 13.83 -30.05
N SER A 213 -0.65 12.96 -30.26
CA SER A 213 -0.86 12.24 -31.53
C SER A 213 -1.38 13.18 -32.61
#